data_AF-A0A961ICK1-F1
#
_entry.id   AF-A0A961ICK1-F1
#
_cell.length_a   1.000
_cell.length_b   1.000
_cell.length_c   1.000
_cell.angle_alpha   90.00
_cell.angle_beta   90.00
_cell.angle_gamma   90.00
#
_symmetry.space_group_name_H-M   'P 1'
#
loop_
_entity.id
_entity.type
_entity.pdbx_description
1 polymer ?
#
loop_
_entity_poly.entity_id
_entity_poly.type
_entity_poly.pdbx_seq_one_letter_code
_entity_poly.pdbx_strand_id
1 'polypeptide(L)'
;ERTFPADVDDTNKLLRTLEFIADDLACRMRREKLLGRTITLKIRLEGFETYTRSTTLPRAVDDLFSLRDTAGSLFYDFPRRGKKVRLIGIGVSNLVRQDQPAAPGGQLDLFAQSESPRRSEERLLDELRNRFGNHITRARLMRADGEEFHSHM
;
A
#
# COMPACT_ATOMS: atom_id res chain seq x y z
N GLU A 1 3.57 4.80 -6.69
CA GLU A 1 4.21 5.95 -6.03
C GLU A 1 3.52 7.24 -6.45
N ARG A 2 3.74 8.36 -5.73
CA ARG A 2 3.16 9.67 -6.05
C ARG A 2 4.20 10.79 -5.90
N THR A 3 4.34 11.59 -6.95
CA THR A 3 5.08 12.87 -6.93
C THR A 3 4.09 13.99 -6.60
N PHE A 4 4.45 14.85 -5.65
CA PHE A 4 3.62 15.99 -5.29
C PHE A 4 3.86 17.17 -6.26
N PRO A 5 2.85 18.01 -6.54
CA PRO A 5 3.04 19.20 -7.39
C PRO A 5 3.98 20.21 -6.72
N ALA A 6 3.85 20.40 -5.41
CA ALA A 6 4.74 21.17 -4.56
C ALA A 6 5.24 20.31 -3.38
N ASP A 7 6.44 20.60 -2.88
CA ASP A 7 7.03 19.84 -1.79
C ASP A 7 6.20 19.96 -0.50
N VAL A 8 5.94 18.83 0.16
CA VAL A 8 4.98 18.70 1.26
C VAL A 8 5.69 18.47 2.59
N ASP A 9 5.33 19.26 3.61
CA ASP A 9 5.76 19.03 5.00
C ASP A 9 4.64 18.48 5.90
N ASP A 10 3.37 18.65 5.49
CA ASP A 10 2.21 18.17 6.24
C ASP A 10 2.21 16.64 6.35
N THR A 11 2.50 16.16 7.55
CA THR A 11 2.53 14.74 7.90
C THR A 11 1.19 14.04 7.63
N ASN A 12 0.06 14.69 7.91
CA ASN A 12 -1.25 14.09 7.68
C ASN A 12 -1.54 13.90 6.19
N LYS A 13 -1.11 14.85 5.35
CA LYS A 13 -1.20 14.73 3.89
C LYS A 13 -0.32 13.59 3.37
N LEU A 14 0.89 13.44 3.90
CA LEU A 14 1.81 12.37 3.53
C LEU A 14 1.26 10.99 3.91
N LEU A 15 0.77 10.83 5.14
CA LEU A 15 0.18 9.58 5.62
C LEU A 15 -1.09 9.20 4.86
N ARG A 16 -1.96 10.17 4.53
CA ARG A 16 -3.13 9.91 3.65
C ARG A 16 -2.71 9.48 2.26
N THR A 17 -1.64 10.07 1.71
CA THR A 17 -1.10 9.68 0.41
C THR A 17 -0.53 8.25 0.46
N LEU A 18 0.13 7.88 1.56
CA LEU A 18 0.57 6.50 1.78
C LEU A 18 -0.60 5.52 1.86
N GLU A 19 -1.66 5.85 2.59
CA GLU A 19 -2.86 5.01 2.68
C GLU A 19 -3.52 4.81 1.31
N PHE A 20 -3.59 5.87 0.49
CA PHE A 20 -4.08 5.77 -0.88
C PHE A 20 -3.20 4.84 -1.74
N ILE A 21 -1.88 4.98 -1.67
CA ILE A 21 -0.95 4.11 -2.42
C ILE A 21 -1.06 2.66 -1.93
N ALA A 22 -1.22 2.43 -0.62
CA ALA A 22 -1.37 1.11 -0.03
C ALA A 22 -2.66 0.43 -0.48
N ASP A 23 -3.78 1.15 -0.52
CA ASP A 23 -5.09 0.62 -0.95
C ASP A 23 -5.07 0.20 -2.43
N ASP A 24 -4.52 1.07 -3.28
CA ASP A 24 -4.36 0.78 -4.71
C ASP A 24 -3.38 -0.38 -4.97
N LEU A 25 -2.28 -0.46 -4.21
CA LEU A 25 -1.32 -1.55 -4.31
C LEU A 25 -1.93 -2.89 -3.83
N ALA A 26 -2.65 -2.89 -2.71
CA ALA A 26 -3.33 -4.07 -2.17
C ALA A 26 -4.35 -4.64 -3.17
N CYS A 27 -5.18 -3.77 -3.76
CA CYS A 27 -6.14 -4.16 -4.79
C CYS A 27 -5.45 -4.81 -6.00
N ARG A 28 -4.35 -4.21 -6.49
CA ARG A 28 -3.55 -4.77 -7.59
C ARG A 28 -2.95 -6.14 -7.24
N MET A 29 -2.35 -6.27 -6.07
CA MET A 29 -1.78 -7.53 -5.58
C MET A 29 -2.82 -8.64 -5.53
N ARG A 30 -4.01 -8.38 -4.97
CA ARG A 30 -5.10 -9.36 -4.92
C ARG A 30 -5.62 -9.73 -6.31
N ARG A 31 -5.79 -8.76 -7.21
CA ARG A 31 -6.18 -9.02 -8.60
C ARG A 31 -5.19 -9.93 -9.33
N GLU A 32 -3.90 -9.77 -9.06
CA GLU A 32 -2.83 -10.57 -9.64
C GLU A 32 -2.53 -11.86 -8.87
N LYS A 33 -3.28 -12.13 -7.78
CA LYS A 33 -3.08 -13.27 -6.86
C LYS A 33 -1.67 -13.33 -6.28
N LEU A 34 -1.12 -12.16 -5.95
CA LEU A 34 0.21 -11.99 -5.37
C LEU A 34 0.10 -11.63 -3.89
N LEU A 35 0.91 -12.29 -3.07
CA LEU A 35 1.26 -11.84 -1.73
C LEU A 35 2.71 -11.39 -1.73
N GLY A 36 3.10 -10.52 -0.80
CA GLY A 36 4.50 -10.12 -0.63
C GLY A 36 4.91 -10.06 0.84
N ARG A 37 6.20 -10.27 1.10
CA ARG A 37 6.75 -10.24 2.47
C ARG A 37 7.48 -8.96 2.80
N THR A 38 8.13 -8.35 1.82
CA THR A 38 8.99 -7.20 2.06
C THR A 38 8.30 -5.93 1.58
N ILE A 39 7.99 -5.03 2.51
CA ILE A 39 7.39 -3.72 2.21
C ILE A 39 8.52 -2.69 2.22
N THR A 40 8.59 -1.88 1.16
CA THR A 40 9.57 -0.81 0.99
C THR A 40 8.87 0.54 0.94
N LEU A 41 9.29 1.46 1.79
CA LEU A 41 8.96 2.88 1.71
C LEU A 41 10.04 3.61 0.91
N LYS A 42 9.63 4.36 -0.11
CA LYS A 42 10.46 5.26 -0.90
C LYS A 42 10.06 6.70 -0.59
N ILE A 43 11.02 7.54 -0.21
CA ILE A 43 10.83 8.97 0.02
C ILE A 43 11.85 9.73 -0.82
N ARG A 44 11.40 10.72 -1.60
CA ARG A 44 12.27 11.73 -2.19
C ARG A 44 12.03 13.06 -1.50
N LEU A 45 13.10 13.69 -1.03
CA LEU A 45 13.06 15.00 -0.39
C LEU A 45 13.18 16.13 -1.42
N GLU A 46 12.92 17.36 -0.97
CA GLU A 46 13.36 18.57 -1.66
C GLU A 46 14.88 18.49 -1.92
N GLY A 47 15.34 18.95 -3.09
CA GLY A 47 16.72 18.72 -3.55
C GLY A 47 16.98 17.35 -4.18
N PHE A 48 15.93 16.54 -4.42
CA PHE A 48 15.95 15.28 -5.18
C PHE A 48 16.69 14.10 -4.53
N GLU A 49 17.09 14.21 -3.27
CA GLU A 49 17.64 13.08 -2.51
C GLU A 49 16.58 12.00 -2.28
N THR A 50 16.91 10.76 -2.63
CA THR A 50 15.98 9.61 -2.51
C THR A 50 16.46 8.64 -1.43
N TYR A 51 15.55 8.26 -0.54
CA TYR A 51 15.77 7.32 0.54
C TYR A 51 14.79 6.15 0.44
N THR A 52 15.28 4.96 0.78
CA THR A 52 14.47 3.76 0.87
C THR A 52 14.68 3.08 2.22
N ARG A 53 13.58 2.63 2.82
CA ARG A 53 13.57 1.79 4.02
C ARG A 53 12.63 0.62 3.77
N SER A 54 12.94 -0.54 4.34
CA SER A 54 12.11 -1.72 4.12
C SER A 54 12.08 -2.63 5.34
N THR A 55 10.96 -3.32 5.49
CA THR A 55 10.76 -4.34 6.53
C THR A 55 10.23 -5.61 5.88
N THR A 56 10.79 -6.75 6.25
CA THR A 56 10.28 -8.07 5.85
C THR A 56 9.41 -8.63 6.96
N LEU A 57 8.15 -8.90 6.66
CA LEU A 57 7.19 -9.49 7.57
C LEU A 57 7.36 -11.03 7.63
N PRO A 58 7.00 -11.66 8.77
CA PRO A 58 7.07 -13.11 8.92
C PRO A 58 6.10 -13.86 7.99
N ARG A 59 4.95 -13.25 7.68
CA ARG A 59 3.94 -13.77 6.75
C ARG A 59 3.85 -12.90 5.50
N ALA A 60 3.52 -13.51 4.36
CA ALA A 60 3.21 -12.77 3.15
C ALA A 60 1.82 -12.13 3.28
N VAL A 61 1.68 -10.90 2.78
CA VAL A 61 0.46 -10.08 2.91
C VAL A 61 0.07 -9.47 1.56
N ASP A 62 -1.21 -9.15 1.42
CA ASP A 62 -1.86 -8.53 0.26
C ASP A 62 -2.98 -7.54 0.70
N ASP A 63 -3.05 -7.23 2.00
CA ASP A 63 -4.11 -6.42 2.60
C ASP A 63 -3.67 -4.98 2.86
N LEU A 64 -4.62 -4.04 2.80
CA LEU A 64 -4.38 -2.62 3.01
C LEU A 64 -3.71 -2.35 4.36
N PHE A 65 -4.20 -2.98 5.42
CA PHE A 65 -3.80 -2.65 6.79
C PHE A 65 -2.33 -2.99 7.01
N SER A 66 -1.89 -4.18 6.60
CA SER A 66 -0.49 -4.59 6.68
C SER A 66 0.43 -3.64 5.89
N LEU A 67 0.05 -3.26 4.67
CA LEU A 67 0.83 -2.33 3.85
C LEU A 67 0.91 -0.93 4.46
N ARG A 68 -0.25 -0.38 4.86
CA ARG A 68 -0.38 0.96 5.45
C ARG A 68 0.39 1.05 6.77
N ASP A 69 0.20 0.09 7.67
CA ASP A 69 0.78 0.12 9.02
C ASP A 69 2.31 -0.04 8.95
N THR A 70 2.80 -0.94 8.07
CA THR A 70 4.24 -1.11 7.86
C THR A 70 4.87 0.13 7.23
N ALA A 71 4.26 0.68 6.17
CA ALA A 71 4.75 1.90 5.54
C ALA A 71 4.70 3.11 6.48
N GLY A 72 3.68 3.21 7.32
CA GLY A 72 3.55 4.22 8.36
C GLY A 72 4.67 4.12 9.41
N SER A 73 4.96 2.92 9.91
CA SER A 73 6.10 2.70 10.83
C SER A 73 7.41 3.13 10.19
N LEU A 74 7.70 2.68 8.97
CA LEU A 74 8.90 3.07 8.22
C LEU A 74 8.99 4.58 8.00
N PHE A 75 7.86 5.26 7.87
CA PHE A 75 7.78 6.71 7.72
C PHE A 75 8.11 7.43 9.03
N TYR A 76 7.59 6.97 10.17
CA TYR A 76 7.91 7.55 11.47
C TYR A 76 9.37 7.33 11.88
N ASP A 77 9.95 6.18 11.50
CA ASP A 77 11.36 5.87 11.76
C ASP A 77 12.32 6.65 10.83
N PHE A 78 11.81 7.32 9.80
CA PHE A 78 12.62 8.07 8.86
C PHE A 78 12.88 9.52 9.34
N PRO A 79 14.12 9.89 9.67
CA PRO A 79 14.44 11.23 10.11
C PRO A 79 14.46 12.21 8.93
N ARG A 80 13.37 12.98 8.76
CA ARG A 80 13.25 14.00 7.69
C ARG A 80 14.22 15.17 7.81
N ARG A 81 14.77 15.43 9.01
CA ARG A 81 15.71 16.55 9.29
C ARG A 81 15.21 17.91 8.79
N GLY A 82 13.89 18.16 8.89
CA GLY A 82 13.26 19.41 8.47
C GLY A 82 13.07 19.58 6.96
N LYS A 83 13.44 18.59 6.14
CA LYS A 83 13.26 18.64 4.69
C LYS A 83 11.84 18.24 4.28
N LYS A 84 11.31 18.96 3.29
CA LYS A 84 10.01 18.64 2.66
C LYS A 84 10.10 17.42 1.76
N VAL A 85 8.96 16.78 1.49
CA VAL A 85 8.83 15.57 0.67
C VAL A 85 8.32 15.93 -0.74
N ARG A 86 9.08 15.54 -1.77
CA ARG A 86 8.74 15.67 -3.20
C ARG A 86 7.98 14.46 -3.74
N LEU A 87 8.30 13.26 -3.26
CA LEU A 87 7.67 12.00 -3.70
C LEU A 87 7.60 11.01 -2.54
N ILE A 88 6.51 10.25 -2.49
CA ILE A 88 6.38 9.11 -1.58
C ILE A 88 5.83 7.87 -2.31
N GLY A 89 6.29 6.69 -1.92
CA GLY A 89 5.91 5.44 -2.58
C GLY A 89 6.02 4.24 -1.66
N ILE A 90 5.17 3.25 -1.94
CA ILE A 90 5.23 1.91 -1.35
C ILE A 90 5.57 0.94 -2.47
N GLY A 91 6.53 0.06 -2.21
CA GLY A 91 6.86 -1.09 -3.05
C GLY A 91 6.75 -2.37 -2.24
N VAL A 92 6.51 -3.48 -2.93
CA VAL A 92 6.45 -4.82 -2.32
C VAL A 92 7.35 -5.76 -3.10
N SER A 93 8.13 -6.58 -2.39
CA SER A 93 9.00 -7.60 -2.95
C SER A 93 8.92 -8.90 -2.15
N ASN A 94 9.70 -9.91 -2.55
CA ASN A 94 9.60 -11.29 -2.04
C ASN A 94 8.17 -11.83 -2.22
N LEU A 95 7.74 -11.86 -3.48
CA LEU A 95 6.38 -12.17 -3.89
C LEU A 95 6.14 -13.69 -3.91
N VAL A 96 4.95 -14.09 -3.50
CA VAL A 96 4.44 -15.47 -3.53
C VAL A 96 3.12 -15.46 -4.29
N ARG A 97 2.94 -16.39 -5.24
CA ARG A 97 1.66 -16.51 -5.94
C ARG A 97 0.72 -17.40 -5.15
N GLN A 98 -0.51 -16.95 -4.94
CA GLN A 98 -1.52 -17.69 -4.17
C GLN A 98 -2.05 -18.93 -4.93
N ASP A 99 -1.89 -18.94 -6.26
CA ASP A 99 -2.36 -20.01 -7.15
C ASP A 99 -1.32 -21.11 -7.40
N GLN A 100 -0.11 -20.98 -6.84
CA GLN A 100 0.92 -22.01 -6.92
C GLN A 100 0.83 -22.94 -5.71
N PRO A 101 0.83 -24.27 -5.90
CA PRO A 101 0.92 -25.20 -4.78
C PRO A 101 2.22 -24.94 -4.02
N ALA A 102 2.11 -24.85 -2.69
CA ALA A 102 3.28 -24.76 -1.82
C ALA A 102 4.24 -25.92 -2.15
N ALA A 103 5.54 -25.63 -2.24
CA ALA A 103 6.55 -26.65 -2.37
C ALA A 103 6.33 -27.76 -1.30
N PRO A 104 6.65 -29.03 -1.59
CA PRO A 104 6.42 -30.12 -0.65
C PRO A 104 7.10 -29.79 0.71
N GLY A 105 6.29 -29.62 1.76
CA GLY A 105 6.76 -29.24 3.11
C GLY A 105 6.34 -27.85 3.59
N GLY A 106 5.73 -27.02 2.75
CA GLY A 106 5.12 -25.76 3.18
C GLY A 106 3.72 -26.00 3.74
N GLN A 107 3.58 -26.03 5.07
CA GLN A 107 2.27 -25.98 5.71
C GLN A 107 1.51 -24.74 5.23
N LEU A 108 0.48 -24.95 4.43
CA LEU A 108 -0.54 -23.93 4.16
C LEU A 108 -1.16 -23.59 5.51
N ASP A 109 -1.01 -22.34 5.92
CA ASP A 109 -1.56 -21.84 7.17
C ASP A 109 -3.09 -21.92 7.06
N LEU A 110 -3.68 -22.99 7.62
CA LEU A 110 -5.11 -23.31 7.55
C LEU A 110 -5.97 -22.17 8.16
N PHE A 111 -5.33 -21.27 8.91
CA PHE A 111 -5.93 -20.05 9.48
C PHE A 111 -6.16 -18.92 8.45
N ALA A 112 -5.57 -19.01 7.25
CA ALA A 112 -5.86 -18.10 6.14
C ALA A 112 -7.30 -18.21 5.62
N GLN A 113 -8.04 -19.25 6.03
CA GLN A 113 -9.42 -19.50 5.61
C GLN A 113 -10.49 -18.92 6.55
N SER A 114 -10.12 -18.35 7.71
CA SER A 114 -11.09 -17.60 8.51
C SER A 114 -11.39 -16.26 7.83
N GLU A 115 -12.61 -16.11 7.28
CA GLU A 115 -13.08 -14.83 6.74
C GLU A 115 -13.20 -13.81 7.87
N SER A 116 -12.11 -13.10 8.14
CA SER A 116 -12.19 -11.92 9.01
C SER A 116 -13.09 -10.88 8.33
N PRO A 117 -13.86 -10.08 9.10
CA PRO A 117 -14.70 -9.01 8.53
C PRO A 117 -13.93 -8.08 7.58
N ARG A 118 -12.64 -7.85 7.86
CA ARG A 118 -11.75 -7.04 7.01
C ARG A 118 -11.54 -7.66 5.62
N ARG A 119 -11.38 -8.99 5.53
CA ARG A 119 -11.20 -9.69 4.25
C ARG A 119 -12.46 -9.65 3.40
N SER A 120 -13.63 -9.79 4.02
CA SER A 120 -14.91 -9.65 3.31
C SER A 120 -15.10 -8.24 2.77
N GLU A 121 -14.76 -7.21 3.56
CA GLU A 121 -14.81 -5.81 3.12
C GLU A 121 -13.88 -5.54 1.93
N GLU A 122 -12.64 -6.05 1.97
CA GLU A 122 -11.69 -5.91 0.86
C GLU A 122 -12.20 -6.56 -0.42
N ARG A 123 -12.78 -7.76 -0.34
CA ARG A 123 -13.40 -8.44 -1.49
C ARG A 123 -14.54 -7.62 -2.10
N LEU A 124 -15.43 -7.09 -1.26
CA LEU A 124 -16.55 -6.27 -1.73
C LEU A 124 -16.05 -5.01 -2.45
N LEU A 125 -15.03 -4.34 -1.90
CA LEU A 125 -14.44 -3.17 -2.56
C LEU A 125 -13.79 -3.53 -3.90
N ASP A 126 -13.10 -4.66 -3.98
CA ASP A 126 -12.49 -5.14 -5.21
C ASP A 126 -13.55 -5.50 -6.26
N GLU A 127 -14.65 -6.16 -5.86
CA GLU A 127 -15.79 -6.46 -6.73
C GLU A 127 -16.43 -5.19 -7.29
N LEU A 128 -16.66 -4.18 -6.43
CA LEU A 128 -17.19 -2.89 -6.85
C LEU A 128 -16.25 -2.19 -7.84
N ARG A 129 -14.92 -2.21 -7.61
CA ARG A 129 -13.94 -1.64 -8.55
C ARG A 129 -13.92 -2.38 -9.88
N ASN A 130 -14.02 -3.70 -9.87
CA ASN A 130 -14.06 -4.50 -11.09
C ASN A 130 -15.33 -4.21 -11.91
N ARG A 131 -16.45 -3.93 -11.24
CA ARG A 131 -17.74 -3.68 -11.90
C ARG A 131 -17.94 -2.23 -12.34
N PHE A 132 -17.50 -1.26 -11.55
CA PHE A 132 -17.76 0.17 -11.75
C PHE A 132 -16.51 0.98 -12.10
N GLY A 133 -15.35 0.33 -12.23
CA GLY A 133 -14.08 0.96 -12.53
C GLY A 133 -13.39 1.57 -11.31
N ASN A 134 -12.26 2.22 -11.57
CA ASN A 134 -11.35 2.73 -10.53
C ASN A 134 -11.84 3.99 -9.78
N HIS A 135 -13.09 4.42 -10.02
CA HIS A 135 -13.71 5.55 -9.29
C HIS A 135 -14.23 5.15 -7.91
N ILE A 136 -14.28 3.85 -7.60
CA ILE A 136 -14.68 3.36 -6.28
C ILE A 136 -13.48 3.43 -5.33
N THR A 137 -13.63 4.19 -4.24
CA THR A 137 -12.63 4.26 -3.16
C THR A 137 -13.30 4.33 -1.79
N ARG A 138 -12.51 4.17 -0.73
CA ARG A 138 -12.99 4.28 0.65
C ARG A 138 -13.33 5.75 0.95
N ALA A 139 -14.45 6.01 1.61
CA ALA A 139 -14.87 7.38 1.95
C ALA A 139 -13.80 8.18 2.71
N ARG A 140 -13.02 7.52 3.58
CA ARG A 140 -11.88 8.16 4.30
C ARG A 140 -10.77 8.65 3.37
N LEU A 141 -10.62 8.02 2.21
CA LEU A 141 -9.64 8.38 1.18
C LEU A 141 -10.18 9.41 0.18
N MET A 142 -11.48 9.67 0.21
CA MET A 142 -12.08 10.76 -0.56
C MET A 142 -11.69 12.10 0.09
N ARG A 143 -11.28 13.05 -0.76
CA ARG A 143 -10.93 14.41 -0.32
C ARG A 143 -12.20 15.19 0.02
N ALA A 144 -12.09 16.09 0.99
CA ALA A 144 -13.13 17.11 1.21
C ALA A 144 -13.23 18.13 0.05
N ASP A 145 -12.19 18.23 -0.80
CA ASP A 145 -12.04 19.31 -1.79
C ASP A 145 -12.06 18.86 -3.26
N GLY A 146 -12.68 17.72 -3.60
CA GLY A 146 -13.00 17.38 -5.00
C GLY A 146 -11.84 17.08 -5.98
N GLU A 147 -10.56 17.20 -5.59
CA GLU A 147 -9.45 16.83 -6.47
C GLU A 147 -9.24 15.31 -6.54
N GLU A 148 -9.69 14.68 -7.62
CA GLU A 148 -9.44 13.28 -7.90
C GLU A 148 -7.93 12.98 -7.91
N PHE A 149 -7.53 11.87 -7.27
CA PHE A 149 -6.18 11.33 -7.47
C PHE A 149 -6.13 10.73 -8.87
N HIS A 150 -5.83 11.54 -9.90
CA HIS A 150 -5.66 11.03 -11.26
C HIS A 150 -4.54 9.98 -11.25
N SER A 151 -4.92 8.71 -11.33
CA SER A 151 -4.02 7.62 -11.69
C SER A 151 -3.69 7.80 -13.16
N HIS A 152 -2.63 8.55 -13.46
CA HIS A 152 -2.04 8.48 -14.79
C HIS A 152 -1.29 7.13 -14.82
N MET A 153 -1.90 6.17 -15.52
CA MET A 153 -1.24 4.94 -15.97
C MET A 153 -0.04 5.29 -16.86
#